data_AF-A0A956IQY6-F1
#
_entry.id   AF-A0A956IQY6-F1
#
_cell.length_a   1.000
_cell.length_b   1.000
_cell.length_c   1.000
_cell.angle_alpha   90.00
_cell.angle_beta   90.00
_cell.angle_gamma   90.00
#
_symmetry.space_group_name_H-M   'P 1'
#
loop_
_entity.id
_entity.type
_entity.pdbx_description
1 polymer ?
#
loop_
_entity_poly.entity_id
_entity_poly.type
_entity_poly.pdbx_seq_one_letter_code
_entity_poly.pdbx_strand_id
1 'polypeptide(L)' 'SSGVNRDGNGPDDCWWGGGPAFGELEILELTESTIRFRVSGTDWDDPDVDGIFTATRCN' A
#
# COMPACT_ATOMS: atom_id res chain seq x y z
N SER A 1 -2.94 -6.75 27.01
CA SER A 1 -1.61 -6.13 26.94
C SER A 1 -1.20 -6.04 25.48
N SER A 2 -1.53 -4.93 24.81
CA SER A 2 -1.20 -4.72 23.40
C SER A 2 -0.21 -3.58 23.32
N GLY A 3 1.08 -3.93 23.26
CA GLY A 3 2.16 -2.99 23.01
C GLY A 3 2.15 -2.63 21.53
N VAL A 4 1.65 -1.45 21.20
CA VAL A 4 1.87 -0.83 19.89
C VAL A 4 3.28 -0.22 19.95
N ASN A 5 4.16 -0.69 19.06
CA ASN A 5 5.55 -0.25 18.99
C ASN A 5 5.62 1.29 18.89
N ARG A 6 6.41 1.87 19.81
CA ARG A 6 6.69 3.30 19.98
C ARG A 6 7.93 3.75 19.20
N ASP A 7 8.23 3.06 18.12
CA ASP A 7 9.28 3.46 17.19
C ASP A 7 8.51 4.05 16.02
N GLY A 8 8.50 5.38 15.92
CA GLY A 8 7.72 6.16 14.95
C GLY A 8 8.21 5.98 13.52
N ASN A 9 8.14 4.73 13.04
CA ASN A 9 8.40 4.17 11.72
C ASN A 9 7.30 3.13 11.39
N GLY A 10 6.08 3.39 11.87
CA GLY A 10 4.91 2.70 11.33
C GLY A 10 4.67 3.22 9.90
N PRO A 11 4.06 2.45 8.99
CA PRO A 11 3.79 2.88 7.62
C PRO A 11 2.87 4.13 7.49
N ASP A 12 2.54 4.78 8.60
CA ASP A 12 1.73 5.99 8.75
C ASP A 12 2.55 7.22 9.21
N ASP A 13 3.88 7.12 9.30
CA ASP A 13 4.76 8.16 9.87
C ASP A 13 5.26 9.21 8.87
N CYS A 14 4.41 9.65 7.94
CA CYS A 14 4.71 10.85 7.16
C CYS A 14 4.81 12.03 8.14
N TRP A 15 6.01 12.64 8.25
CA TRP A 15 6.35 13.68 9.24
C TRP A 15 5.41 14.92 9.21
N TRP A 16 4.65 15.10 8.12
CA TRP A 16 3.73 16.22 7.89
C TRP A 16 2.25 15.81 7.89
N GLY A 17 1.95 14.59 8.34
CA GLY A 17 0.63 13.99 8.17
C GLY A 17 0.47 13.58 6.71
N GLY A 18 0.33 12.29 6.45
CA GLY A 18 -0.12 11.85 5.14
C GLY A 18 -1.47 12.52 4.86
N GLY A 19 -1.52 13.36 3.83
CA GLY A 19 -2.79 13.83 3.31
C GLY A 19 -3.66 12.61 2.96
N PRO A 20 -4.97 12.78 2.73
CA PRO A 20 -5.79 11.69 2.22
C PRO A 20 -5.28 11.33 0.81
N ALA A 21 -4.34 10.40 0.73
CA ALA A 21 -3.90 9.81 -0.50
C ALA A 21 -5.02 8.88 -0.98
N PHE A 22 -5.58 9.18 -2.14
CA PHE A 22 -6.59 8.34 -2.77
C PHE A 22 -5.88 7.42 -3.77
N GLY A 23 -6.04 6.13 -3.57
CA GLY A 23 -5.47 5.12 -4.44
C GLY A 23 -6.47 4.02 -4.74
N GLU A 24 -6.32 3.43 -5.91
CA GLU A 24 -7.07 2.27 -6.37
C GLU A 24 -6.15 1.04 -6.36
N LEU A 25 -6.75 -0.08 -5.98
CA LEU A 25 -6.12 -1.40 -6.09
C LEU A 25 -6.94 -2.22 -7.08
N GLU A 26 -6.29 -2.63 -8.17
CA GLU A 26 -6.90 -3.45 -9.23
C GLU A 26 -6.26 -4.83 -9.24
N ILE A 27 -7.06 -5.90 -9.10
CA ILE A 27 -6.58 -7.27 -9.27
C ILE A 27 -6.54 -7.59 -10.78
N LEU A 28 -5.34 -7.78 -11.31
CA LEU A 28 -5.12 -8.12 -12.72
C LEU A 28 -5.21 -9.62 -12.97
N GLU A 29 -4.73 -10.42 -12.02
CA GLU A 29 -4.66 -11.87 -12.15
C GLU A 29 -4.66 -12.55 -10.78
N LEU A 30 -5.44 -13.63 -10.65
CA LEU A 30 -5.53 -14.44 -9.44
C LEU A 30 -5.38 -15.91 -9.79
N THR A 31 -4.34 -16.55 -9.28
CA THR A 31 -4.08 -17.98 -9.44
C THR A 31 -4.22 -18.71 -8.10
N GLU A 32 -3.91 -20.01 -8.09
CA GLU A 32 -3.87 -20.79 -6.85
C GLU A 32 -2.75 -20.33 -5.91
N SER A 33 -1.62 -19.82 -6.44
CA SER A 33 -0.43 -19.49 -5.64
C SER A 33 -0.03 -18.02 -5.66
N THR A 34 -0.54 -17.24 -6.61
CA THR A 34 -0.12 -15.84 -6.81
C THR A 34 -1.30 -14.89 -7.05
N ILE A 35 -1.07 -13.63 -6.68
CA ILE A 35 -1.94 -12.51 -7.00
C ILE A 35 -1.09 -11.46 -7.70
N ARG A 36 -1.51 -11.03 -8.89
CA ARG A 36 -0.93 -9.88 -9.59
C ARG A 36 -1.92 -8.72 -9.52
N PHE A 37 -1.47 -7.58 -9.01
CA PHE A 37 -2.33 -6.42 -8.79
C PHE A 37 -1.59 -5.14 -9.15
N ARG A 38 -2.35 -4.14 -9.57
CA ARG A 38 -1.87 -2.77 -9.80
C ARG A 38 -2.27 -1.91 -8.61
N VAL A 39 -1.34 -1.10 -8.12
CA VAL A 39 -1.62 -0.01 -7.20
C VAL A 39 -1.40 1.27 -7.97
N SER A 40 -2.43 2.10 -8.04
CA SER A 40 -2.36 3.43 -8.62
C SER A 40 -2.91 4.45 -7.64
N GLY A 41 -2.21 5.54 -7.37
CA GLY A 41 -2.67 6.59 -6.46
C GLY A 41 -2.08 7.93 -6.83
N THR A 42 -2.85 8.97 -6.56
CA THR A 42 -2.47 10.37 -6.78
C THR A 42 -2.48 11.07 -5.44
N ASP A 43 -1.39 11.75 -5.12
CA ASP A 43 -1.35 12.71 -4.01
C ASP A 43 -1.20 14.11 -4.60
N TRP A 44 -1.71 15.12 -3.90
CA TRP A 44 -1.71 16.51 -4.39
C TRP A 44 -0.32 17.14 -4.37
N ASP A 45 0.57 16.62 -3.51
CA ASP A 45 1.94 17.13 -3.30
C ASP A 45 3.05 16.11 -3.58
N ASP A 46 2.72 14.82 -3.75
CA ASP A 46 3.68 13.74 -3.99
C ASP A 46 3.53 13.14 -5.40
N PRO A 47 4.59 12.54 -5.97
CA PRO A 47 4.52 11.94 -7.29
C PRO A 47 3.51 10.79 -7.33
N ASP A 48 2.74 10.75 -8.42
CA ASP A 48 1.82 9.65 -8.70
C ASP A 48 2.51 8.29 -8.50
N VAL A 49 1.87 7.43 -7.72
CA VAL A 49 2.31 6.05 -7.55
C VAL A 49 1.54 5.22 -8.56
N ASP A 50 2.24 4.56 -9.48
CA ASP A 50 1.65 3.59 -10.40
C ASP A 50 2.61 2.39 -10.54
N GLY A 51 2.17 1.22 -10.09
CA GLY A 51 3.00 0.02 -10.06
C GLY A 51 2.23 -1.28 -10.14
N ILE A 52 2.83 -2.27 -10.80
CA ILE A 52 2.33 -3.64 -10.84
C ILE A 52 3.17 -4.50 -9.91
N PHE A 53 2.48 -5.21 -9.02
CA PHE A 53 3.10 -6.04 -7.98
C PHE A 53 2.60 -7.47 -8.08
N THR A 54 3.41 -8.40 -7.55
CA THR A 54 3.06 -9.81 -7.44
C THR A 54 3.28 -10.26 -6.00
N ALA A 55 2.26 -10.88 -5.41
CA ALA A 55 2.31 -11.45 -4.08
C ALA A 55 2.01 -12.95 -4.11
N THR A 56 2.59 -13.67 -3.14
CA THR A 56 2.20 -15.06 -2.89
C THR A 56 0.88 -15.07 -2.14
N ARG A 57 -0.04 -15.95 -2.54
CA ARG A 57 -1.35 -16.07 -1.89
C ARG A 57 -1.21 -16.81 -0.57
N CYS A 58 -1.65 -16.18 0.52
CA CYS A 58 -1.79 -16.87 1.81
C CYS A 58 -3.00 -17.82 1.72
N ASN A 59 -2.80 -19.08 2.10
CA ASN A 59 -3.86 -20.09 2.24
C ASN A 59 -4.33 -20.18 3.69
#